data_AF-A0A2J8AIT3-F1
#
_entry.id   AF-A0A2J8AIT3-F1
#
_cell.length_a   1.000
_cell.length_b   1.000
_cell.length_c   1.000
_cell.angle_alpha   90.00
_cell.angle_beta   90.00
_cell.angle_gamma   90.00
#
_symmetry.space_group_name_H-M   'P 1'
#
loop_
_entity.id
_entity.type
_entity.pdbx_description
1 polymer ?
#
loop_
_entity_poly.entity_id
_entity_poly.type
_entity_poly.pdbx_seq_one_letter_code
_entity_poly.pdbx_strand_id
1 'polypeptide(L)'
;MSCPSIFAAGRAQVLAACPVPAGALPFGRPARCARRQQVGRTQQVIERRGSSVARATPADGATNHATRARPLLDKSAGRMTYKPLSYGELVNDAVDSVATAINDGLKWLEVEFPALPTNVDGYKGSSDLFIDSNTQLSLAAAKRLAARGRKVHIVLPDGGEYARTCRIFKNSIQLAEGVTIGHLKEADPPNPLAALFGGSLPSSKEAADKADTYIFINATCTELLNVRPYVEKVSADSSNQKVLILWNMELDTLRGDLGLPAFPPKDIHYQFLARFRPVFFLRTRDYSKSVPVPPFIVNYSGAMFREYPGPWQVMLKQDGGEYACIAEDRARYNLGDVKEELTVAMGLATEAEGSTMQFLRRGAKTSTWYEDDYEQEKSHEWRL
;
A
#
# COMPACT_ATOMS: atom_id res chain seq x y z
N MET A 1 -44.04 3.99 -61.91
CA MET A 1 -43.17 3.11 -61.08
C MET A 1 -43.67 3.27 -59.65
N SER A 2 -44.52 2.34 -59.21
CA SER A 2 -45.31 2.43 -57.98
C SER A 2 -45.42 1.04 -57.35
N CYS A 3 -45.42 0.99 -56.01
CA CYS A 3 -45.72 -0.05 -54.98
C CYS A 3 -46.37 -1.41 -55.43
N PRO A 4 -46.34 -2.52 -54.64
CA PRO A 4 -46.51 -2.56 -53.17
C PRO A 4 -45.87 -3.74 -52.37
N SER A 5 -46.16 -3.72 -51.07
CA SER A 5 -45.96 -4.68 -49.96
C SER A 5 -46.68 -6.03 -50.06
N ILE A 6 -46.10 -7.14 -49.55
CA ILE A 6 -46.80 -8.38 -49.10
C ILE A 6 -46.13 -9.01 -47.86
N PHE A 7 -46.97 -9.41 -46.90
CA PHE A 7 -46.75 -10.23 -45.69
C PHE A 7 -46.46 -11.72 -46.02
N ALA A 8 -45.69 -12.42 -45.17
CA ALA A 8 -45.95 -13.85 -44.91
C ALA A 8 -45.38 -14.32 -43.56
N ALA A 9 -46.26 -14.90 -42.74
CA ALA A 9 -45.97 -15.63 -41.51
C ALA A 9 -45.61 -17.09 -41.81
N GLY A 10 -44.79 -17.71 -40.95
CA GLY A 10 -44.48 -19.14 -41.00
C GLY A 10 -44.24 -19.71 -39.61
N ARG A 11 -45.24 -20.44 -39.09
CA ARG A 11 -45.14 -21.35 -37.93
C ARG A 11 -44.29 -22.58 -38.30
N ALA A 12 -43.52 -23.11 -37.35
CA ALA A 12 -43.17 -24.53 -37.32
C ALA A 12 -43.26 -25.07 -35.88
N GLN A 13 -44.08 -26.12 -35.73
CA GLN A 13 -44.34 -26.92 -34.54
C GLN A 13 -43.14 -27.84 -34.23
N VAL A 14 -42.76 -27.96 -32.95
CA VAL A 14 -42.95 -29.14 -32.07
C VAL A 14 -42.66 -30.50 -32.71
N LEU A 15 -41.58 -31.15 -32.26
CA LEU A 15 -41.49 -32.60 -32.08
C LEU A 15 -40.79 -32.92 -30.75
N ALA A 16 -41.58 -33.42 -29.80
CA ALA A 16 -41.13 -34.32 -28.73
C ALA A 16 -41.07 -35.75 -29.33
N ALA A 17 -40.45 -36.81 -28.80
CA ALA A 17 -39.88 -37.13 -27.49
C ALA A 17 -39.03 -38.43 -27.62
N CYS A 18 -38.36 -38.79 -26.52
CA CYS A 18 -38.07 -40.16 -26.04
C CYS A 18 -36.77 -40.89 -26.50
N PRO A 19 -36.26 -41.89 -25.73
CA PRO A 19 -35.46 -41.71 -24.50
C PRO A 19 -34.26 -42.72 -24.38
N VAL A 20 -33.64 -42.80 -23.18
CA VAL A 20 -32.86 -43.95 -22.59
C VAL A 20 -31.33 -43.94 -22.85
N PRO A 21 -30.43 -44.46 -21.96
CA PRO A 21 -30.60 -45.09 -20.63
C PRO A 21 -29.80 -44.49 -19.45
N ALA A 22 -30.22 -44.89 -18.26
CA ALA A 22 -29.43 -44.92 -17.03
C ALA A 22 -28.26 -45.92 -17.14
N GLY A 23 -27.07 -45.49 -16.71
CA GLY A 23 -25.86 -46.31 -16.70
C GLY A 23 -24.98 -45.97 -15.49
N ALA A 24 -24.59 -47.02 -14.78
CA ALA A 24 -23.96 -47.07 -13.47
C ALA A 24 -22.65 -46.26 -13.29
N LEU A 25 -22.47 -45.83 -12.04
CA LEU A 25 -21.26 -45.29 -11.42
C LEU A 25 -20.04 -46.24 -11.54
N PRO A 26 -18.83 -45.72 -11.78
CA PRO A 26 -17.61 -46.42 -11.39
C PRO A 26 -17.08 -45.88 -10.06
N PHE A 27 -16.89 -46.81 -9.12
CA PHE A 27 -16.21 -46.63 -7.84
C PHE A 27 -14.81 -46.03 -8.01
N GLY A 28 -14.62 -44.79 -7.53
CA GLY A 28 -13.32 -44.16 -7.32
C GLY A 28 -12.78 -44.46 -5.93
N ARG A 29 -11.55 -45.00 -5.87
CA ARG A 29 -10.78 -45.28 -4.65
C ARG A 29 -10.61 -44.04 -3.76
N PRO A 30 -10.49 -44.21 -2.43
CA PRO A 30 -10.46 -43.10 -1.49
C PRO A 30 -9.17 -42.28 -1.61
N ALA A 31 -9.31 -40.98 -1.84
CA ALA A 31 -8.22 -40.02 -1.73
C ALA A 31 -7.80 -39.92 -0.26
N ARG A 32 -6.49 -40.11 -0.02
CA ARG A 32 -5.85 -39.94 1.29
C ARG A 32 -6.03 -38.49 1.75
N CYS A 33 -6.75 -38.33 2.86
CA CYS A 33 -6.86 -37.08 3.58
C CYS A 33 -5.49 -36.77 4.20
N ALA A 34 -4.75 -35.82 3.61
CA ALA A 34 -3.53 -35.29 4.20
C ALA A 34 -3.91 -34.38 5.38
N ARG A 35 -3.71 -34.90 6.57
CA ARG A 35 -3.90 -34.26 7.87
C ARG A 35 -2.99 -33.03 7.98
N ARG A 36 -3.53 -31.84 7.75
CA ARG A 36 -2.85 -30.57 8.07
C ARG A 36 -2.80 -30.45 9.59
N GLN A 37 -1.60 -30.49 10.15
CA GLN A 37 -1.38 -30.23 11.58
C GLN A 37 -1.81 -28.78 11.90
N GLN A 38 -2.91 -28.65 12.63
CA GLN A 38 -3.22 -27.44 13.37
C GLN A 38 -2.16 -27.28 14.46
N VAL A 39 -1.24 -26.34 14.28
CA VAL A 39 -0.41 -25.84 15.38
C VAL A 39 -1.33 -24.98 16.25
N GLY A 40 -1.55 -25.42 17.49
CA GLY A 40 -2.42 -24.77 18.45
C GLY A 40 -1.96 -23.34 18.74
N ARG A 41 -2.89 -22.39 18.61
CA ARG A 41 -2.73 -21.00 19.02
C ARG A 41 -2.89 -20.96 20.55
N THR A 42 -1.78 -20.92 21.28
CA THR A 42 -1.81 -20.77 22.74
C THR A 42 -2.23 -19.35 23.07
N GLN A 43 -3.50 -19.15 23.42
CA GLN A 43 -3.97 -17.91 24.06
C GLN A 43 -3.37 -17.86 25.47
N GLN A 44 -2.37 -17.01 25.69
CA GLN A 44 -1.97 -16.64 27.04
C GLN A 44 -2.88 -15.54 27.56
N VAL A 45 -3.80 -15.93 28.43
CA VAL A 45 -4.57 -15.04 29.31
C VAL A 45 -3.59 -14.39 30.29
N ILE A 46 -3.35 -13.09 30.14
CA ILE A 46 -2.58 -12.31 31.11
C ILE A 46 -3.45 -12.12 32.37
N GLU A 47 -3.18 -12.91 33.40
CA GLU A 47 -3.73 -12.70 34.73
C GLU A 47 -3.22 -11.39 35.34
N ARG A 48 -4.16 -10.55 35.76
CA ARG A 48 -3.92 -9.35 36.57
C ARG A 48 -3.32 -9.76 37.92
N ARG A 49 -2.03 -9.49 38.13
CA ARG A 49 -1.43 -9.44 39.48
C ARG A 49 -1.31 -7.98 39.94
N GLY A 50 -1.87 -7.73 41.12
CA GLY A 50 -1.98 -6.42 41.74
C GLY A 50 -0.62 -5.77 42.03
N SER A 51 -0.50 -4.51 41.63
CA SER A 51 0.64 -3.66 41.95
C SER A 51 0.54 -3.22 43.41
N SER A 52 1.49 -3.68 44.22
CA SER A 52 1.76 -3.13 45.55
C SER A 52 2.30 -1.71 45.41
N VAL A 53 1.62 -0.76 46.05
CA VAL A 53 2.00 0.66 46.13
C VAL A 53 3.26 0.79 47.00
N ALA A 54 4.40 1.05 46.37
CA ALA A 54 5.61 1.48 47.06
C ALA A 54 5.67 3.02 47.09
N ARG A 55 5.65 3.56 48.31
CA ARG A 55 5.65 4.99 48.65
C ARG A 55 7.07 5.54 48.50
N ALA A 56 7.31 6.44 47.55
CA ALA A 56 8.58 7.15 47.43
C ALA A 56 8.51 8.51 48.16
N THR A 57 9.40 8.72 49.13
CA THR A 57 9.67 10.00 49.78
C THR A 57 10.47 10.93 48.86
N PRO A 58 10.30 12.27 48.97
CA PRO A 58 10.98 13.22 48.10
C PRO A 58 12.37 13.56 48.65
N ALA A 59 13.37 13.64 47.79
CA ALA A 59 14.65 14.27 48.08
C ALA A 59 15.11 15.09 46.87
N ASP A 60 15.08 16.41 47.09
CA ASP A 60 15.88 17.52 46.59
C ASP A 60 16.57 17.49 45.22
N GLY A 61 16.48 18.66 44.58
CA GLY A 61 16.87 18.93 43.22
C GLY A 61 18.37 19.00 42.95
N ALA A 62 18.71 18.73 41.70
CA ALA A 62 19.77 19.43 40.98
C ALA A 62 19.50 19.30 39.48
N THR A 63 19.51 20.44 38.81
CA THR A 63 19.36 20.67 37.39
C THR A 63 20.39 19.91 36.55
N ASN A 64 19.93 19.18 35.53
CA ASN A 64 20.71 18.90 34.33
C ASN A 64 19.76 18.82 33.12
N HIS A 65 19.76 19.87 32.30
CA HIS A 65 19.17 19.84 30.96
C HIS A 65 20.05 18.97 30.06
N ALA A 66 19.99 17.65 30.25
CA ALA A 66 20.40 16.71 29.23
C ALA A 66 19.30 16.68 28.17
N THR A 67 19.66 17.02 26.93
CA THR A 67 18.84 16.74 25.74
C THR A 67 18.41 15.28 25.81
N ARG A 68 17.14 15.06 26.18
CA ARG A 68 16.57 13.73 26.33
C ARG A 68 16.53 13.11 24.94
N ALA A 69 17.57 12.36 24.58
CA ALA A 69 17.53 11.48 23.43
C ALA A 69 16.24 10.67 23.56
N ARG A 70 15.38 10.73 22.53
CA ARG A 70 14.19 9.87 22.48
C ARG A 70 14.72 8.45 22.74
N PRO A 71 14.16 7.70 23.71
CA PRO A 71 14.55 6.31 23.88
C PRO A 71 14.41 5.65 22.52
N LEU A 72 15.46 4.96 22.07
CA LEU A 72 15.42 4.15 20.86
C LEU A 72 14.33 3.10 21.10
N LEU A 73 13.13 3.40 20.64
CA LEU A 73 12.02 2.45 20.67
C LEU A 73 12.47 1.27 19.83
N ASP A 74 12.41 0.09 20.42
CA ASP A 74 12.65 -1.14 19.68
C ASP A 74 11.50 -1.33 18.68
N LYS A 75 11.71 -0.81 17.46
CA LYS A 75 10.71 -0.85 16.39
C LYS A 75 10.37 -2.28 15.98
N SER A 76 11.22 -3.27 16.29
CA SER A 76 10.95 -4.67 15.97
C SER A 76 9.76 -5.26 16.74
N ALA A 77 9.43 -4.67 17.90
CA ALA A 77 8.29 -5.07 18.71
C ALA A 77 6.94 -4.45 18.25
N GLY A 78 6.95 -3.59 17.23
CA GLY A 78 5.76 -2.85 16.82
C GLY A 78 5.46 -1.64 17.72
N ARG A 79 4.48 -0.81 17.32
CA ARG A 79 4.04 0.35 18.09
C ARG A 79 2.74 0.07 18.83
N MET A 80 2.73 0.27 20.15
CA MET A 80 1.49 0.21 20.93
C MET A 80 0.50 1.29 20.53
N THR A 81 1.00 2.50 20.25
CA THR A 81 0.20 3.59 19.71
C THR A 81 0.95 4.36 18.63
N TYR A 82 0.20 4.98 17.71
CA TYR A 82 0.74 5.81 16.65
C TYR A 82 -0.12 7.06 16.45
N LYS A 83 0.50 8.24 16.51
CA LYS A 83 -0.16 9.52 16.24
C LYS A 83 0.83 10.50 15.63
N PRO A 84 0.94 10.58 14.30
CA PRO A 84 1.79 11.59 13.68
C PRO A 84 1.18 12.98 13.91
N LEU A 85 1.98 13.92 14.44
CA LEU A 85 1.52 15.30 14.66
C LEU A 85 1.58 16.14 13.38
N SER A 86 2.38 15.71 12.40
CA SER A 86 2.51 16.39 11.11
C SER A 86 2.98 15.44 10.01
N TYR A 87 2.81 15.85 8.76
CA TYR A 87 3.44 15.19 7.61
C TYR A 87 4.96 15.14 7.68
N GLY A 88 5.59 16.13 8.33
CA GLY A 88 7.03 16.12 8.55
C GLY A 88 7.48 14.95 9.44
N GLU A 89 6.69 14.61 10.46
CA GLU A 89 6.93 13.44 11.32
C GLU A 89 6.66 12.12 10.58
N LEU A 90 5.57 12.03 9.80
CA LEU A 90 5.31 10.88 8.92
C LEU A 90 6.49 10.58 7.99
N VAL A 91 7.00 11.62 7.32
CA VAL A 91 8.16 11.49 6.43
C VAL A 91 9.41 11.07 7.21
N ASN A 92 9.61 11.57 8.44
CA ASN A 92 10.74 11.13 9.28
C ASN A 92 10.63 9.64 9.63
N ASP A 93 9.47 9.19 10.10
CA ASP A 93 9.23 7.78 10.44
C ASP A 93 9.42 6.87 9.22
N ALA A 94 8.90 7.29 8.06
CA ALA A 94 9.07 6.57 6.80
C ALA A 94 10.55 6.49 6.37
N VAL A 95 11.29 7.60 6.43
CA VAL A 95 12.73 7.63 6.08
C VAL A 95 13.57 6.81 7.05
N ASP A 96 13.22 6.77 8.34
CA ASP A 96 13.87 5.90 9.33
C ASP A 96 13.66 4.42 9.01
N SER A 97 12.45 4.06 8.61
CA SER A 97 12.11 2.69 8.20
C SER A 97 12.85 2.29 6.92
N VAL A 98 12.87 3.18 5.93
CA VAL A 98 13.64 3.01 4.68
C VAL A 98 15.13 2.84 4.97
N ALA A 99 15.73 3.70 5.78
CA ALA A 99 17.16 3.62 6.07
C ALA A 99 17.52 2.34 6.84
N THR A 100 16.67 1.91 7.77
CA THR A 100 16.86 0.64 8.50
C THR A 100 16.80 -0.53 7.52
N ALA A 101 15.80 -0.55 6.63
CA ALA A 101 15.67 -1.57 5.59
C ALA A 101 16.87 -1.61 4.63
N ILE A 102 17.40 -0.44 4.23
CA ILE A 102 18.61 -0.35 3.39
C ILE A 102 19.82 -0.91 4.13
N ASN A 103 19.98 -0.60 5.42
CA ASN A 103 21.07 -1.12 6.24
C ASN A 103 21.01 -2.64 6.39
N ASP A 104 19.80 -3.21 6.42
CA ASP A 104 19.55 -4.65 6.43
C ASP A 104 19.67 -5.30 5.03
N GLY A 105 20.05 -4.52 4.01
CA GLY A 105 20.34 -4.99 2.66
C GLY A 105 19.12 -5.10 1.74
N LEU A 106 17.97 -4.56 2.14
CA LEU A 106 16.76 -4.53 1.32
C LEU A 106 16.87 -3.46 0.22
N LYS A 107 16.39 -3.79 -0.97
CA LYS A 107 16.54 -2.96 -2.18
C LYS A 107 15.23 -2.55 -2.83
N TRP A 108 14.16 -3.30 -2.62
CA TRP A 108 12.86 -3.09 -3.27
C TRP A 108 11.87 -2.70 -2.19
N LEU A 109 11.62 -1.40 -2.03
CA LEU A 109 10.91 -0.85 -0.88
C LEU A 109 9.61 -0.17 -1.35
N GLU A 110 8.55 -0.36 -0.59
CA GLU A 110 7.27 0.34 -0.74
C GLU A 110 7.07 1.24 0.48
N VAL A 111 6.73 2.50 0.23
CA VAL A 111 6.32 3.46 1.26
C VAL A 111 4.95 3.98 0.86
N GLU A 112 3.99 3.88 1.78
CA GLU A 112 2.60 4.27 1.54
C GLU A 112 2.03 4.92 2.79
N PHE A 113 1.53 6.14 2.66
CA PHE A 113 0.77 6.84 3.68
C PHE A 113 -0.10 7.92 3.01
N PRO A 114 -1.16 8.42 3.69
CA PRO A 114 -2.05 9.40 3.06
C PRO A 114 -1.26 10.65 2.68
N ALA A 115 -1.23 11.04 1.40
CA ALA A 115 -0.50 12.24 0.97
C ALA A 115 -1.24 13.54 1.30
N LEU A 116 -2.55 13.44 1.52
CA LEU A 116 -3.44 14.52 1.92
C LEU A 116 -4.29 14.08 3.11
N PRO A 117 -4.86 15.02 3.89
CA PRO A 117 -5.80 14.67 4.94
C PRO A 117 -6.99 13.94 4.33
N THR A 118 -7.56 12.97 5.06
CA THR A 118 -8.68 12.13 4.61
C THR A 118 -9.96 12.90 4.24
N ASN A 119 -10.01 14.21 4.48
CA ASN A 119 -11.18 15.06 4.30
C ASN A 119 -11.14 15.91 3.01
N VAL A 120 -10.21 15.66 2.08
CA VAL A 120 -10.18 16.37 0.80
C VAL A 120 -11.08 15.63 -0.19
N ASP A 121 -12.27 16.18 -0.45
CA ASP A 121 -13.22 15.63 -1.42
C ASP A 121 -12.58 15.52 -2.81
N GLY A 122 -12.49 14.29 -3.31
CA GLY A 122 -11.89 13.97 -4.59
C GLY A 122 -12.83 14.29 -5.74
N TYR A 123 -12.75 15.49 -6.33
CA TYR A 123 -13.23 15.68 -7.69
C TYR A 123 -12.54 16.87 -8.40
N LYS A 124 -11.77 16.53 -9.45
CA LYS A 124 -11.13 17.39 -10.49
C LYS A 124 -10.18 18.53 -10.09
N GLY A 125 -10.15 18.99 -8.83
CA GLY A 125 -9.13 19.93 -8.32
C GLY A 125 -8.12 19.31 -7.35
N SER A 126 -8.39 18.11 -6.88
CA SER A 126 -7.58 17.40 -5.88
C SER A 126 -6.41 16.62 -6.45
N SER A 127 -6.42 16.27 -7.75
CA SER A 127 -5.36 15.47 -8.38
C SER A 127 -4.04 16.22 -8.42
N ASP A 128 -4.08 17.49 -8.83
CA ASP A 128 -2.91 18.37 -8.85
C ASP A 128 -2.37 18.60 -7.44
N LEU A 129 -3.27 18.83 -6.47
CA LEU A 129 -2.89 18.96 -5.07
C LEU A 129 -2.24 17.68 -4.54
N PHE A 130 -2.73 16.51 -4.93
CA PHE A 130 -2.14 15.23 -4.56
C PHE A 130 -0.75 15.07 -5.19
N ILE A 131 -0.61 15.34 -6.50
CA ILE A 131 0.66 15.29 -7.23
C ILE A 131 1.69 16.22 -6.60
N ASP A 132 1.32 17.47 -6.34
CA ASP A 132 2.20 18.49 -5.77
C ASP A 132 2.56 18.13 -4.31
N SER A 133 1.60 17.66 -3.51
CA SER A 133 1.85 17.23 -2.12
C SER A 133 2.75 16.00 -2.07
N ASN A 134 2.51 14.99 -2.91
CA ASN A 134 3.34 13.81 -2.97
C ASN A 134 4.77 14.12 -3.46
N THR A 135 4.90 15.06 -4.40
CA THR A 135 6.19 15.60 -4.84
C THR A 135 6.92 16.33 -3.70
N GLN A 136 6.20 17.13 -2.91
CA GLN A 136 6.77 17.79 -1.74
C GLN A 136 7.24 16.78 -0.68
N LEU A 137 6.44 15.76 -0.38
CA LEU A 137 6.75 14.72 0.61
C LEU A 137 7.94 13.87 0.18
N SER A 138 7.98 13.45 -1.08
CA SER A 138 9.10 12.67 -1.64
C SER A 138 10.39 13.50 -1.73
N LEU A 139 10.32 14.79 -2.07
CA LEU A 139 11.49 15.68 -2.04
C LEU A 139 12.00 15.86 -0.60
N ALA A 140 11.09 15.95 0.37
CA ALA A 140 11.45 16.03 1.78
C ALA A 140 12.10 14.73 2.28
N ALA A 141 11.64 13.57 1.79
CA ALA A 141 12.25 12.28 2.07
C ALA A 141 13.64 12.14 1.41
N ALA A 142 13.74 12.50 0.13
CA ALA A 142 14.98 12.48 -0.64
C ALA A 142 16.08 13.32 0.01
N LYS A 143 15.76 14.54 0.48
CA LYS A 143 16.70 15.40 1.23
C LYS A 143 17.26 14.72 2.48
N ARG A 144 16.42 14.00 3.21
CA ARG A 144 16.84 13.29 4.44
C ARG A 144 17.66 12.05 4.14
N LEU A 145 17.34 11.32 3.08
CA LEU A 145 18.15 10.20 2.61
C LEU A 145 19.51 10.70 2.07
N ALA A 146 19.52 11.83 1.36
CA ALA A 146 20.75 12.46 0.90
C ALA A 146 21.65 12.93 2.05
N ALA A 147 21.06 13.49 3.11
CA ALA A 147 21.77 13.81 4.35
C ALA A 147 22.38 12.57 5.05
N ARG A 148 21.90 11.36 4.73
CA ARG A 148 22.47 10.06 5.18
C ARG A 148 23.50 9.50 4.18
N GLY A 149 23.95 10.30 3.22
CA GLY A 149 25.00 9.93 2.26
C GLY A 149 24.50 9.22 0.99
N ARG A 150 23.19 9.17 0.74
CA ARG A 150 22.62 8.56 -0.48
C ARG A 150 22.58 9.56 -1.63
N LYS A 151 22.71 9.09 -2.86
CA LYS A 151 22.46 9.88 -4.07
C LYS A 151 21.09 9.53 -4.61
N VAL A 152 20.12 10.42 -4.38
CA VAL A 152 18.71 10.15 -4.62
C VAL A 152 18.27 10.72 -5.97
N HIS A 153 17.56 9.91 -6.74
CA HIS A 153 16.94 10.29 -8.00
C HIS A 153 15.43 10.07 -7.92
N ILE A 154 14.66 11.16 -8.00
CA ILE A 154 13.19 11.10 -8.02
C ILE A 154 12.73 10.97 -9.47
N VAL A 155 11.94 9.94 -9.75
CA VAL A 155 11.47 9.60 -11.10
C VAL A 155 9.98 9.90 -11.21
N LEU A 156 9.64 10.84 -12.08
CA LEU A 156 8.28 11.24 -12.42
C LEU A 156 7.70 10.40 -13.59
N PRO A 157 6.37 10.34 -13.74
CA PRO A 157 5.74 9.49 -14.75
C PRO A 157 6.10 9.89 -16.19
N ASP A 158 6.15 11.20 -16.48
CA ASP A 158 6.44 11.70 -17.82
C ASP A 158 7.19 13.05 -17.83
N GLY A 159 7.48 13.53 -19.05
CA GLY A 159 8.19 14.80 -19.27
C GLY A 159 7.35 16.05 -18.95
N GLY A 160 6.02 15.96 -19.00
CA GLY A 160 5.11 17.05 -18.65
C GLY A 160 5.11 17.31 -17.14
N GLU A 161 4.97 16.25 -16.36
CA GLU A 161 5.08 16.27 -14.90
C GLU A 161 6.48 16.68 -14.44
N TYR A 162 7.52 16.25 -15.16
CA TYR A 162 8.89 16.72 -14.95
C TYR A 162 9.02 18.23 -15.15
N ALA A 163 8.57 18.76 -16.29
CA ALA A 163 8.65 20.19 -16.58
C ALA A 163 7.85 21.03 -15.56
N ARG A 164 6.67 20.55 -15.16
CA ARG A 164 5.84 21.17 -14.11
C ARG A 164 6.56 21.18 -12.76
N THR A 165 7.08 20.02 -12.33
CA THR A 165 7.78 19.86 -11.06
C THR A 165 9.02 20.76 -10.98
N CYS A 166 9.83 20.80 -12.04
CA CYS A 166 10.99 21.69 -12.11
C CYS A 166 10.61 23.18 -12.05
N ARG A 167 9.42 23.55 -12.53
CA ARG A 167 8.91 24.93 -12.45
C ARG A 167 8.45 25.28 -11.03
N ILE A 168 7.63 24.43 -10.42
CA ILE A 168 7.01 24.68 -9.11
C ILE A 168 8.05 24.56 -7.98
N PHE A 169 8.85 23.51 -8.00
CA PHE A 169 9.78 23.18 -6.91
C PHE A 169 11.22 23.61 -7.19
N LYS A 170 11.45 24.52 -8.15
CA LYS A 170 12.78 24.97 -8.60
C LYS A 170 13.74 25.26 -7.44
N ASN A 171 13.33 26.11 -6.51
CA ASN A 171 14.15 26.50 -5.35
C ASN A 171 14.44 25.30 -4.44
N SER A 172 13.43 24.47 -4.19
CA SER A 172 13.54 23.30 -3.33
C SER A 172 14.49 22.25 -3.91
N ILE A 173 14.55 22.11 -5.24
CA ILE A 173 15.45 21.22 -5.98
C ILE A 173 16.87 21.77 -5.99
N GLN A 174 17.03 23.07 -6.30
CA GLN A 174 18.35 23.72 -6.35
C GLN A 174 19.08 23.70 -5.00
N LEU A 175 18.34 23.77 -3.90
CA LEU A 175 18.88 23.68 -2.54
C LEU A 175 19.08 22.22 -2.05
N ALA A 176 18.65 21.22 -2.82
CA ALA A 176 18.71 19.82 -2.42
C ALA A 176 20.01 19.16 -2.92
N GLU A 177 21.09 19.31 -2.16
CA GLU A 177 22.34 18.61 -2.46
C GLU A 177 22.13 17.09 -2.43
N GLY A 178 22.67 16.37 -3.43
CA GLY A 178 22.53 14.92 -3.54
C GLY A 178 21.16 14.42 -4.02
N VAL A 179 20.23 15.33 -4.36
CA VAL A 179 18.91 14.99 -4.93
C VAL A 179 18.80 15.46 -6.36
N THR A 180 18.31 14.59 -7.23
CA THR A 180 18.08 14.86 -8.65
C THR A 180 16.67 14.43 -9.02
N ILE A 181 16.11 15.02 -10.08
CA ILE A 181 14.76 14.69 -10.57
C ILE A 181 14.86 14.33 -12.04
N GLY A 182 14.09 13.32 -12.45
CA GLY A 182 14.01 12.80 -13.79
C GLY A 182 12.61 12.27 -14.10
N HIS A 183 12.49 11.51 -15.19
CA HIS A 183 11.22 10.89 -15.59
C HIS A 183 11.41 9.54 -16.28
N LEU A 184 10.36 8.71 -16.34
CA LEU A 184 10.44 7.33 -16.86
C LEU A 184 10.95 7.19 -18.30
N LYS A 185 10.85 8.26 -19.11
CA LYS A 185 11.27 8.30 -20.53
C LYS A 185 12.59 9.03 -20.76
N GLU A 186 13.33 9.37 -19.72
CA GLU A 186 14.61 10.10 -19.86
C GLU A 186 15.73 9.26 -20.50
N ALA A 187 15.51 7.94 -20.57
CA ALA A 187 16.34 6.99 -21.28
C ALA A 187 16.21 7.08 -22.81
N ASP A 188 15.07 7.60 -23.30
CA ASP A 188 14.77 7.70 -24.72
C ASP A 188 15.56 8.86 -25.34
N PRO A 189 15.98 8.76 -26.61
CA PRO A 189 16.66 9.86 -27.29
C PRO A 189 15.79 11.12 -27.24
N PRO A 190 16.38 12.30 -26.93
CA PRO A 190 15.62 13.53 -26.77
C PRO A 190 14.83 13.84 -28.04
N ASN A 191 13.52 14.09 -27.89
CA ASN A 191 12.68 14.47 -29.02
C ASN A 191 13.16 15.83 -29.57
N PRO A 192 13.57 15.92 -30.85
CA PRO A 192 14.08 17.17 -31.42
C PRO A 192 13.07 18.34 -31.38
N LEU A 193 11.76 18.05 -31.32
CA LEU A 193 10.72 19.07 -31.14
C LEU A 193 10.59 19.58 -29.71
N ALA A 194 11.00 18.81 -28.70
CA ALA A 194 10.91 19.24 -27.30
C ALA A 194 11.90 20.38 -26.98
N ALA A 195 13.07 20.38 -27.63
CA ALA A 195 14.06 21.46 -27.52
C ALA A 195 13.59 22.79 -28.13
N LEU A 196 12.62 22.76 -29.04
CA LEU A 196 12.09 23.95 -29.72
C LEU A 196 11.06 24.72 -28.88
N PHE A 197 10.38 24.05 -27.94
CA PHE A 197 9.26 24.63 -27.16
C PHE A 197 9.47 24.62 -25.65
N GLY A 198 10.45 23.87 -25.13
CA GLY A 198 10.76 23.80 -23.71
C GLY A 198 12.23 24.11 -23.48
N GLY A 199 12.53 25.26 -22.86
CA GLY A 199 13.89 25.68 -22.52
C GLY A 199 14.69 24.57 -21.83
N SER A 200 16.02 24.67 -21.90
CA SER A 200 16.98 23.63 -21.47
C SER A 200 16.71 23.14 -20.04
N LEU A 201 15.90 22.10 -19.90
CA LEU A 201 15.80 21.34 -18.66
C LEU A 201 17.13 20.58 -18.48
N PRO A 202 17.65 20.48 -17.25
CA PRO A 202 18.89 19.74 -17.00
C PRO A 202 18.73 18.29 -17.48
N SER A 203 19.78 17.77 -18.13
CA SER A 203 19.82 16.37 -18.59
C SER A 203 19.74 15.46 -17.37
N SER A 204 18.59 14.80 -17.17
CA SER A 204 18.33 13.97 -16.00
C SER A 204 19.02 12.61 -16.05
N LYS A 205 19.43 12.15 -17.25
CA LYS A 205 20.07 10.84 -17.47
C LYS A 205 21.43 10.68 -16.79
N GLU A 206 22.33 11.65 -16.94
CA GLU A 206 23.65 11.59 -16.30
C GLU A 206 23.56 11.62 -14.76
N ALA A 207 22.53 12.31 -14.25
CA ALA A 207 22.21 12.34 -12.83
C ALA A 207 21.66 10.98 -12.36
N ALA A 208 20.78 10.36 -13.15
CA ALA A 208 20.24 9.02 -12.89
C ALA A 208 21.36 7.97 -12.82
N ASP A 209 22.35 8.00 -13.72
CA ASP A 209 23.45 7.02 -13.73
C ASP A 209 24.34 7.11 -12.47
N LYS A 210 24.42 8.28 -11.83
CA LYS A 210 25.20 8.51 -10.60
C LYS A 210 24.42 8.19 -9.32
N ALA A 211 23.12 7.93 -9.42
CA ALA A 211 22.26 7.70 -8.27
C ALA A 211 22.37 6.27 -7.75
N ASP A 212 22.23 6.12 -6.43
CA ASP A 212 22.18 4.82 -5.75
C ASP A 212 20.77 4.50 -5.21
N THR A 213 19.87 5.47 -5.21
CA THR A 213 18.53 5.36 -4.64
C THR A 213 17.53 6.05 -5.56
N TYR A 214 16.50 5.33 -5.99
CA TYR A 214 15.47 5.82 -6.91
C TYR A 214 14.14 5.86 -6.18
N ILE A 215 13.43 6.99 -6.27
CA ILE A 215 12.10 7.17 -5.70
C ILE A 215 11.12 7.41 -6.84
N PHE A 216 10.22 6.47 -7.07
CA PHE A 216 9.16 6.57 -8.08
C PHE A 216 7.91 7.16 -7.44
N ILE A 217 7.36 8.21 -8.06
CA ILE A 217 6.16 8.90 -7.57
C ILE A 217 5.14 9.09 -8.71
N ASN A 218 3.87 9.19 -8.34
CA ASN A 218 2.75 9.60 -9.20
C ASN A 218 2.55 8.78 -10.50
N ALA A 219 3.14 7.60 -10.63
CA ALA A 219 2.93 6.73 -11.80
C ALA A 219 1.68 5.85 -11.63
N THR A 220 0.65 6.13 -12.41
CA THR A 220 -0.64 5.45 -12.35
C THR A 220 -0.79 4.45 -13.49
N CYS A 221 -1.53 3.35 -13.27
CA CYS A 221 -1.99 2.37 -14.27
C CYS A 221 -1.07 2.18 -15.49
N THR A 222 -1.26 2.96 -16.56
CA THR A 222 -0.48 2.91 -17.81
C THR A 222 1.02 3.18 -17.60
N GLU A 223 1.39 4.03 -16.66
CA GLU A 223 2.78 4.37 -16.36
C GLU A 223 3.48 3.28 -15.53
N LEU A 224 2.74 2.47 -14.76
CA LEU A 224 3.31 1.30 -14.06
C LEU A 224 3.98 0.32 -15.05
N LEU A 225 3.45 0.21 -16.27
CA LEU A 225 4.06 -0.56 -17.36
C LEU A 225 5.44 -0.04 -17.75
N ASN A 226 5.70 1.26 -17.54
CA ASN A 226 6.99 1.90 -17.83
C ASN A 226 7.93 1.89 -16.61
N VAL A 227 7.38 1.85 -15.39
CA VAL A 227 8.19 1.71 -14.15
C VAL A 227 8.97 0.39 -14.17
N ARG A 228 8.32 -0.73 -14.53
CA ARG A 228 8.97 -2.04 -14.59
C ARG A 228 10.23 -2.06 -15.49
N PRO A 229 10.17 -1.72 -16.78
CA PRO A 229 11.35 -1.75 -17.65
C PRO A 229 12.41 -0.72 -17.24
N TYR A 230 12.00 0.44 -16.69
CA TYR A 230 12.96 1.40 -16.13
C TYR A 230 13.74 0.78 -14.97
N VAL A 231 13.02 0.16 -14.02
CA VAL A 231 13.62 -0.52 -12.87
C VAL A 231 14.52 -1.69 -13.30
N GLU A 232 14.08 -2.51 -14.26
CA GLU A 232 14.87 -3.62 -14.80
C GLU A 232 16.17 -3.12 -15.45
N LYS A 233 16.11 -2.03 -16.22
CA LYS A 233 17.29 -1.39 -16.83
C LYS A 233 18.25 -0.85 -15.77
N VAL A 234 17.71 -0.14 -14.77
CA VAL A 234 18.50 0.42 -13.68
C VAL A 234 19.17 -0.69 -12.87
N SER A 235 18.47 -1.80 -12.63
CA SER A 235 18.96 -2.95 -11.87
C SER A 235 19.97 -3.83 -12.64
N ALA A 236 19.94 -3.81 -13.98
CA ALA A 236 20.86 -4.59 -14.82
C ALA A 236 22.29 -4.04 -14.77
N ASP A 237 22.43 -2.73 -14.53
CA ASP A 237 23.72 -2.08 -14.31
C ASP A 237 24.33 -2.55 -12.98
N SER A 238 25.20 -3.57 -13.09
CA SER A 238 25.73 -4.36 -11.98
C SER A 238 26.80 -3.63 -11.14
N SER A 239 27.10 -2.37 -11.49
CA SER A 239 28.20 -1.60 -10.88
C SER A 239 27.87 -1.03 -9.49
N ASN A 240 26.59 -0.94 -9.12
CA ASN A 240 26.15 -0.46 -7.81
C ASN A 240 24.86 -1.15 -7.35
N GLN A 241 24.75 -1.49 -6.06
CA GLN A 241 23.50 -2.01 -5.49
C GLN A 241 22.49 -0.86 -5.32
N LYS A 242 21.68 -0.66 -6.35
CA LYS A 242 20.66 0.41 -6.37
C LYS A 242 19.45 0.03 -5.51
N VAL A 243 18.92 1.02 -4.80
CA VAL A 243 17.71 0.92 -3.98
C VAL A 243 16.55 1.56 -4.75
N LEU A 244 15.40 0.91 -4.75
CA LEU A 244 14.21 1.25 -5.51
C LEU A 244 13.05 1.44 -4.53
N ILE A 245 12.45 2.62 -4.54
CA ILE A 245 11.40 3.00 -3.60
C ILE A 245 10.16 3.41 -4.39
N LEU A 246 9.06 2.68 -4.23
CA LEU A 246 7.74 3.13 -4.67
C LEU A 246 7.15 3.98 -3.55
N TRP A 247 6.87 5.25 -3.83
CA TRP A 247 6.51 6.22 -2.79
C TRP A 247 5.12 6.80 -3.03
N ASN A 248 4.18 6.46 -2.14
CA ASN A 248 2.78 6.91 -2.13
C ASN A 248 2.15 6.79 -3.52
N MET A 249 2.10 5.56 -3.99
CA MET A 249 1.63 5.21 -5.32
C MET A 249 0.21 4.65 -5.28
N GLU A 250 -0.39 4.50 -4.10
CA GLU A 250 -1.69 3.87 -3.91
C GLU A 250 -1.75 2.46 -4.51
N LEU A 251 -0.68 1.68 -4.30
CA LEU A 251 -0.52 0.38 -4.96
C LEU A 251 -1.66 -0.60 -4.66
N ASP A 252 -2.31 -0.53 -3.49
CA ASP A 252 -3.47 -1.38 -3.20
C ASP A 252 -4.69 -1.05 -4.07
N THR A 253 -4.87 0.23 -4.42
CA THR A 253 -5.90 0.68 -5.36
C THR A 253 -5.51 0.25 -6.78
N LEU A 254 -4.27 0.53 -7.18
CA LEU A 254 -3.76 0.17 -8.50
C LEU A 254 -3.76 -1.35 -8.75
N ARG A 255 -3.44 -2.16 -7.74
CA ARG A 255 -3.58 -3.63 -7.78
C ARG A 255 -5.03 -4.05 -8.00
N GLY A 256 -6.00 -3.34 -7.44
CA GLY A 256 -7.42 -3.59 -7.68
C GLY A 256 -7.82 -3.44 -9.15
N ASP A 257 -7.21 -2.46 -9.83
CA ASP A 257 -7.53 -2.12 -11.21
C ASP A 257 -6.86 -3.02 -12.27
N LEU A 258 -5.82 -3.79 -11.91
CA LEU A 258 -5.14 -4.65 -12.87
C LEU A 258 -6.07 -5.76 -13.41
N GLY A 259 -6.00 -5.97 -14.72
CA GLY A 259 -6.84 -6.93 -15.44
C GLY A 259 -8.23 -6.41 -15.82
N LEU A 260 -8.58 -5.17 -15.45
CA LEU A 260 -9.77 -4.50 -16.01
C LEU A 260 -9.53 -4.10 -17.48
N PRO A 261 -10.59 -3.94 -18.29
CA PRO A 261 -10.45 -3.45 -19.67
C PRO A 261 -9.71 -2.10 -19.72
N ALA A 262 -8.70 -1.99 -20.59
CA ALA A 262 -7.80 -0.84 -20.72
C ALA A 262 -6.79 -0.63 -19.56
N PHE A 263 -6.73 -1.53 -18.59
CA PHE A 263 -5.72 -1.53 -17.53
C PHE A 263 -4.65 -2.60 -17.78
N PRO A 264 -3.46 -2.46 -17.17
CA PRO A 264 -2.39 -3.45 -17.31
C PRO A 264 -2.79 -4.84 -16.81
N PRO A 265 -2.15 -5.92 -17.28
CA PRO A 265 -2.46 -7.28 -16.86
C PRO A 265 -2.04 -7.54 -15.39
N LYS A 266 -2.73 -8.50 -14.76
CA LYS A 266 -2.45 -8.95 -13.38
C LYS A 266 -1.01 -9.44 -13.17
N ASP A 267 -0.37 -9.94 -14.22
CA ASP A 267 1.02 -10.40 -14.22
C ASP A 267 2.03 -9.37 -13.71
N ILE A 268 1.72 -8.07 -13.82
CA ILE A 268 2.56 -7.03 -13.24
C ILE A 268 2.64 -7.15 -11.72
N HIS A 269 1.53 -7.50 -11.05
CA HIS A 269 1.56 -7.75 -9.62
C HIS A 269 2.46 -8.94 -9.31
N TYR A 270 2.15 -10.09 -9.91
CA TYR A 270 2.83 -11.35 -9.63
C TYR A 270 4.34 -11.32 -9.88
N GLN A 271 4.78 -10.62 -10.93
CA GLN A 271 6.17 -10.65 -11.37
C GLN A 271 6.99 -9.45 -10.85
N PHE A 272 6.34 -8.32 -10.58
CA PHE A 272 7.02 -7.05 -10.31
C PHE A 272 6.60 -6.43 -8.97
N LEU A 273 5.33 -6.08 -8.77
CA LEU A 273 4.92 -5.35 -7.56
C LEU A 273 5.04 -6.20 -6.29
N ALA A 274 4.88 -7.51 -6.39
CA ALA A 274 4.97 -8.42 -5.24
C ALA A 274 6.39 -8.51 -4.62
N ARG A 275 7.40 -7.97 -5.32
CA ARG A 275 8.82 -7.91 -4.87
C ARG A 275 9.12 -6.73 -3.95
N PHE A 276 8.28 -5.69 -3.95
CA PHE A 276 8.51 -4.50 -3.13
C PHE A 276 7.99 -4.76 -1.72
N ARG A 277 8.86 -4.58 -0.71
CA ARG A 277 8.57 -4.76 0.70
C ARG A 277 8.04 -3.44 1.32
N PRO A 278 6.82 -3.39 1.88
CA PRO A 278 6.25 -2.21 2.53
C PRO A 278 7.00 -1.78 3.81
N VAL A 279 8.06 -1.00 3.70
CA VAL A 279 8.85 -0.62 4.88
C VAL A 279 8.14 0.38 5.78
N PHE A 280 7.26 1.20 5.21
CA PHE A 280 6.39 2.08 5.98
C PHE A 280 5.03 2.12 5.30
N PHE A 281 3.98 1.74 6.03
CA PHE A 281 2.65 1.62 5.49
C PHE A 281 1.65 2.18 6.50
N LEU A 282 0.81 3.12 6.07
CA LEU A 282 -0.29 3.64 6.87
C LEU A 282 -1.51 3.81 5.96
N ARG A 283 -2.45 2.89 6.03
CA ARG A 283 -3.71 2.98 5.29
C ARG A 283 -4.87 3.12 6.24
N THR A 284 -5.40 4.33 6.33
CA THR A 284 -6.58 4.65 7.14
C THR A 284 -7.86 4.20 6.44
N ARG A 285 -8.81 3.66 7.21
CA ARG A 285 -10.13 3.29 6.72
C ARG A 285 -11.19 3.69 7.73
N ASP A 286 -12.27 4.26 7.20
CA ASP A 286 -13.48 4.58 7.94
C ASP A 286 -14.55 3.55 7.60
N TYR A 287 -15.19 3.01 8.63
CA TYR A 287 -16.25 2.03 8.51
C TYR A 287 -17.48 2.50 9.28
N SER A 288 -18.64 1.99 8.87
CA SER A 288 -19.89 2.14 9.59
C SER A 288 -20.56 0.78 9.72
N LYS A 289 -21.18 0.52 10.87
CA LYS A 289 -21.99 -0.68 11.08
C LYS A 289 -23.33 -0.31 11.69
N SER A 290 -24.40 -0.83 11.07
CA SER A 290 -25.74 -0.69 11.61
C SER A 290 -26.00 -1.70 12.74
N VAL A 291 -26.46 -1.18 13.88
CA VAL A 291 -26.76 -1.92 15.11
C VAL A 291 -28.25 -1.80 15.44
N PRO A 292 -28.85 -2.79 16.13
CA PRO A 292 -30.29 -2.80 16.41
C PRO A 292 -30.71 -1.83 17.54
N VAL A 293 -29.74 -1.26 18.27
CA VAL A 293 -29.96 -0.37 19.41
C VAL A 293 -29.37 1.02 19.09
N PRO A 294 -29.97 2.14 19.55
CA PRO A 294 -29.37 3.46 19.40
C PRO A 294 -27.87 3.47 19.77
N PRO A 295 -26.99 4.09 18.95
CA PRO A 295 -27.27 5.08 17.89
C PRO A 295 -27.65 4.52 16.51
N PHE A 296 -27.99 3.23 16.39
CA PHE A 296 -28.35 2.51 15.15
C PHE A 296 -27.26 2.43 14.07
N ILE A 297 -26.34 3.38 14.01
CA ILE A 297 -25.14 3.37 13.17
C ILE A 297 -23.97 3.75 14.08
N VAL A 298 -22.99 2.85 14.15
CA VAL A 298 -21.72 3.11 14.82
C VAL A 298 -20.67 3.30 13.74
N ASN A 299 -20.10 4.49 13.70
CA ASN A 299 -18.94 4.80 12.86
C ASN A 299 -17.68 4.50 13.66
N TYR A 300 -16.72 3.84 13.02
CA TYR A 300 -15.42 3.55 13.62
C TYR A 300 -14.36 3.61 12.54
N SER A 301 -13.16 4.01 12.94
CA SER A 301 -12.05 4.23 12.03
C SER A 301 -10.83 3.48 12.53
N GLY A 302 -10.00 3.05 11.60
CA GLY A 302 -8.75 2.39 11.94
C GLY A 302 -7.70 2.59 10.86
N ALA A 303 -6.58 1.90 11.02
CA ALA A 303 -5.54 1.85 10.02
C ALA A 303 -4.89 0.46 9.99
N MET A 304 -4.51 0.04 8.80
CA MET A 304 -3.47 -0.98 8.64
C MET A 304 -2.13 -0.26 8.65
N PHE A 305 -1.28 -0.62 9.59
CA PHE A 305 -0.01 0.05 9.84
C PHE A 305 1.15 -0.93 9.76
N ARG A 306 2.28 -0.43 9.26
CA ARG A 306 3.57 -1.11 9.34
C ARG A 306 4.69 -0.09 9.42
N GLU A 307 5.67 -0.40 10.26
CA GLU A 307 6.93 0.32 10.34
C GLU A 307 8.06 -0.71 10.48
N TYR A 308 8.88 -0.86 9.44
CA TYR A 308 10.00 -1.80 9.45
C TYR A 308 11.03 -1.42 10.54
N PRO A 309 11.58 -2.40 11.29
CA PRO A 309 11.45 -3.86 11.16
C PRO A 309 10.27 -4.52 11.89
N GLY A 310 9.32 -3.74 12.41
CA GLY A 310 8.16 -4.22 13.15
C GLY A 310 7.14 -5.00 12.31
N PRO A 311 6.18 -5.67 12.99
CA PRO A 311 5.12 -6.44 12.35
C PRO A 311 4.10 -5.55 11.63
N TRP A 312 3.20 -6.20 10.88
CA TRP A 312 1.94 -5.58 10.49
C TRP A 312 1.04 -5.43 11.70
N GLN A 313 0.39 -4.28 11.80
CA GLN A 313 -0.47 -3.94 12.93
C GLN A 313 -1.82 -3.46 12.40
N VAL A 314 -2.89 -3.93 13.04
CA VAL A 314 -4.21 -3.30 12.91
C VAL A 314 -4.34 -2.31 14.06
N MET A 315 -4.64 -1.07 13.73
CA MET A 315 -4.79 0.00 14.73
C MET A 315 -6.18 0.61 14.71
N LEU A 316 -6.79 0.73 15.88
CA LEU A 316 -8.08 1.38 16.09
C LEU A 316 -7.89 2.86 16.44
N LYS A 317 -8.56 3.75 15.71
CA LYS A 317 -8.51 5.19 15.97
C LYS A 317 -9.34 5.52 17.21
N GLN A 318 -8.67 6.12 18.20
CA GLN A 318 -9.28 6.64 19.43
C GLN A 318 -9.81 8.05 19.22
N ASP A 319 -10.67 8.53 20.12
CA ASP A 319 -11.28 9.87 20.05
C ASP A 319 -10.24 11.00 20.01
N GLY A 320 -9.08 10.80 20.63
CA GLY A 320 -7.94 11.73 20.59
C GLY A 320 -7.19 11.79 19.25
N GLY A 321 -7.61 11.02 18.25
CA GLY A 321 -6.93 10.87 16.96
C GLY A 321 -5.67 10.01 17.01
N GLU A 322 -5.41 9.36 18.14
CA GLU A 322 -4.34 8.37 18.30
C GLU A 322 -4.81 7.01 17.78
N TYR A 323 -3.93 6.28 17.10
CA TYR A 323 -4.18 4.91 16.66
C TYR A 323 -3.60 3.95 17.71
N ALA A 324 -4.44 3.13 18.33
CA ALA A 324 -4.01 2.10 19.28
C ALA A 324 -3.94 0.75 18.60
N CYS A 325 -2.84 0.01 18.76
CA CYS A 325 -2.70 -1.33 18.22
C CYS A 325 -3.68 -2.29 18.89
N ILE A 326 -4.41 -3.07 18.08
CA ILE A 326 -5.36 -4.09 18.54
C ILE A 326 -5.00 -5.51 18.10
N ALA A 327 -4.21 -5.64 17.03
CA ALA A 327 -3.75 -6.91 16.52
C ALA A 327 -2.40 -6.74 15.80
N GLU A 328 -1.56 -7.77 15.87
CA GLU A 328 -0.27 -7.82 15.20
C GLU A 328 -0.05 -9.17 14.51
N ASP A 329 0.58 -9.15 13.34
CA ASP A 329 1.02 -10.34 12.63
C ASP A 329 2.29 -10.03 11.82
N ARG A 330 3.12 -11.04 11.62
CA ARG A 330 4.28 -10.95 10.72
C ARG A 330 3.86 -10.85 9.27
N ALA A 331 2.75 -11.49 8.90
CA ALA A 331 2.18 -11.41 7.57
C ALA A 331 1.16 -10.28 7.48
N ARG A 332 1.08 -9.63 6.31
CA ARG A 332 0.12 -8.59 6.01
C ARG A 332 -1.31 -9.10 6.17
N TYR A 333 -2.13 -8.33 6.87
CA TYR A 333 -3.56 -8.57 6.96
C TYR A 333 -4.25 -8.35 5.61
N ASN A 334 -5.24 -9.18 5.30
CA ASN A 334 -6.15 -8.86 4.21
C ASN A 334 -7.07 -7.70 4.61
N LEU A 335 -7.58 -6.95 3.63
CA LEU A 335 -8.49 -5.83 3.92
C LEU A 335 -9.77 -6.26 4.66
N GLY A 336 -10.24 -7.48 4.39
CA GLY A 336 -11.34 -8.10 5.14
C GLY A 336 -10.98 -8.35 6.60
N ASP A 337 -9.81 -8.94 6.86
CA ASP A 337 -9.33 -9.26 8.20
C ASP A 337 -9.14 -8.00 9.05
N VAL A 338 -8.59 -6.92 8.46
CA VAL A 338 -8.47 -5.61 9.12
C VAL A 338 -9.85 -5.11 9.59
N LYS A 339 -10.86 -5.19 8.72
CA LYS A 339 -12.23 -4.77 9.06
C LYS A 339 -12.81 -5.65 10.18
N GLU A 340 -12.54 -6.95 10.17
CA GLU A 340 -13.02 -7.88 11.19
C GLU A 340 -12.38 -7.59 12.55
N GLU A 341 -11.05 -7.44 12.62
CA GLU A 341 -10.34 -7.09 13.85
C GLU A 341 -10.86 -5.77 14.45
N LEU A 342 -11.07 -4.74 13.62
CA LEU A 342 -11.67 -3.48 14.06
C LEU A 342 -13.11 -3.66 14.57
N THR A 343 -13.91 -4.48 13.90
CA THR A 343 -15.31 -4.76 14.30
C THR A 343 -15.36 -5.49 15.65
N VAL A 344 -14.45 -6.44 15.87
CA VAL A 344 -14.32 -7.19 17.13
C VAL A 344 -13.86 -6.27 18.26
N ALA A 345 -12.83 -5.46 18.04
CA ALA A 345 -12.32 -4.51 19.04
C ALA A 345 -13.37 -3.47 19.46
N MET A 346 -14.23 -3.04 18.54
CA MET A 346 -15.35 -2.14 18.84
C MET A 346 -16.53 -2.82 19.57
N GLY A 347 -16.48 -4.13 19.81
CA GLY A 347 -17.57 -4.89 20.40
C GLY A 347 -18.80 -5.01 19.50
N LEU A 348 -18.62 -4.79 18.19
CA LEU A 348 -19.71 -4.78 17.21
C LEU A 348 -19.90 -6.16 16.55
N ALA A 349 -19.02 -7.13 16.81
CA ALA A 349 -19.13 -8.51 16.35
C ALA A 349 -20.15 -9.30 17.20
N THR A 350 -21.43 -8.92 17.13
CA THR A 350 -22.51 -9.52 17.93
C THR A 350 -23.16 -10.74 17.26
N GLU A 351 -22.75 -11.09 16.04
CA GLU A 351 -23.30 -12.23 15.31
C GLU A 351 -22.66 -13.54 15.78
N ALA A 352 -23.45 -14.60 15.92
CA ALA A 352 -22.90 -15.93 16.19
C ALA A 352 -22.02 -16.40 15.01
N GLU A 353 -20.88 -17.00 15.33
CA GLU A 353 -19.94 -17.54 14.36
C GLU A 353 -20.62 -18.61 13.47
N GLY A 354 -20.51 -18.46 12.16
CA GLY A 354 -21.16 -19.31 11.17
C GLY A 354 -22.64 -19.00 10.89
N SER A 355 -23.21 -17.94 11.49
CA SER A 355 -24.61 -17.58 11.26
C SER A 355 -24.86 -17.04 9.84
N THR A 356 -26.07 -17.28 9.31
CA THR A 356 -26.50 -16.73 8.02
C THR A 356 -26.43 -15.21 7.99
N MET A 357 -26.69 -14.56 9.15
CA MET A 357 -26.57 -13.09 9.29
C MET A 357 -25.12 -12.62 9.18
N GLN A 358 -24.16 -13.36 9.73
CA GLN A 358 -22.73 -13.07 9.56
C GLN A 358 -22.33 -13.21 8.08
N PHE A 359 -22.78 -14.28 7.40
CA PHE A 359 -22.53 -14.49 5.97
C PHE A 359 -23.13 -13.39 5.10
N LEU A 360 -24.40 -13.03 5.30
CA LEU A 360 -25.09 -11.99 4.53
C LEU A 360 -24.41 -10.61 4.70
N ARG A 361 -23.81 -10.35 5.87
CA ARG A 361 -23.13 -9.09 6.16
C ARG A 361 -21.67 -9.05 5.67
N ARG A 362 -20.95 -10.17 5.74
CA ARG A 362 -19.56 -10.28 5.25
C ARG A 362 -19.51 -10.40 3.73
N GLY A 363 -20.54 -10.99 3.14
CA GLY A 363 -20.55 -11.35 1.72
C GLY A 363 -19.73 -12.61 1.45
N ALA A 364 -19.80 -13.09 0.21
CA ALA A 364 -19.11 -14.32 -0.21
C ALA A 364 -17.60 -14.13 -0.41
N LYS A 365 -17.13 -12.89 -0.57
CA LYS A 365 -15.73 -12.57 -0.84
C LYS A 365 -15.31 -11.35 -0.03
N THR A 366 -14.40 -11.57 0.93
CA THR A 366 -13.87 -10.54 1.84
C THR A 366 -12.45 -10.11 1.48
N SER A 367 -11.79 -10.85 0.60
CA SER A 367 -10.45 -10.62 0.08
C SER A 367 -10.49 -10.10 -1.36
N THR A 368 -9.43 -9.41 -1.75
CA THR A 368 -9.19 -8.99 -3.12
C THR A 368 -8.49 -10.10 -3.90
N TRP A 369 -8.59 -10.07 -5.24
CA TRP A 369 -8.00 -11.12 -6.07
C TRP A 369 -6.48 -11.25 -5.86
N TYR A 370 -5.78 -10.13 -5.64
CA TYR A 370 -4.33 -10.12 -5.43
C TYR A 370 -3.93 -10.60 -4.04
N GLU A 371 -4.86 -10.62 -3.07
CA GLU A 371 -4.66 -11.26 -1.77
C GLU A 371 -4.82 -12.78 -1.87
N ASP A 372 -5.78 -13.26 -2.69
CA ASP A 372 -6.10 -14.69 -2.88
C ASP A 372 -5.09 -15.44 -3.75
N ASP A 373 -4.58 -14.81 -4.80
CA ASP A 373 -3.76 -15.45 -5.84
C ASP A 373 -2.30 -15.66 -5.41
N TYR A 374 -2.08 -16.11 -4.17
CA TYR A 374 -0.77 -16.32 -3.53
C TYR A 374 0.18 -17.16 -4.39
N GLU A 375 -0.29 -18.29 -4.91
CA GLU A 375 0.52 -19.25 -5.68
C GLU A 375 1.03 -18.70 -7.03
N GLN A 376 0.44 -17.61 -7.53
CA GLN A 376 0.86 -16.98 -8.79
C GLN A 376 2.02 -15.99 -8.58
N GLU A 377 2.24 -15.53 -7.34
CA GLU A 377 3.27 -14.53 -7.02
C GLU A 377 4.68 -15.13 -7.09
N LYS A 378 5.59 -14.47 -7.80
CA LYS A 378 7.01 -14.87 -7.83
C LYS A 378 7.76 -14.52 -6.54
N SER A 379 7.20 -13.64 -5.73
CA SER A 379 7.79 -13.13 -4.49
C SER A 379 6.66 -12.74 -3.54
N HIS A 380 6.84 -12.97 -2.24
CA HIS A 380 5.87 -12.61 -1.21
C HIS A 380 6.35 -11.45 -0.34
N GLU A 381 7.36 -10.70 -0.82
CA GLU A 381 7.98 -9.58 -0.10
C GLU A 381 6.98 -8.49 0.26
N TRP A 382 5.95 -8.28 -0.58
CA TRP A 382 4.91 -7.30 -0.30
C TRP A 382 3.97 -7.64 0.87
N ARG A 383 3.97 -8.92 1.29
CA ARG A 383 3.18 -9.46 2.40
C ARG A 383 3.98 -9.52 3.70
N LEU A 384 5.31 -9.50 3.61
CA LEU A 384 6.21 -9.44 4.76
C LEU A 384 6.38 -7.98 5.09
#